data_AF-A0A7Z9XEU0-F1
#
_entry.id   AF-A0A7Z9XEU0-F1
#
_cell.length_a   1.000
_cell.length_b   1.000
_cell.length_c   1.000
_cell.angle_alpha   90.00
_cell.angle_beta   90.00
_cell.angle_gamma   90.00
#
_symmetry.space_group_name_H-M   'P 1'
#
loop_
_entity.id
_entity.type
_entity.pdbx_description
1 polymer ?
#
loop_
_entity_poly.entity_id
_entity_poly.type
_entity_poly.pdbx_seq_one_letter_code
_entity_poly.pdbx_strand_id
1 'polypeptide(L)'
;MNKVVRSFDQACERWRALYRAAAKQQELQNKIIRDASASAEDKRQAKRLRREAEAQLELLIESRNIMQSDFYSYRYFASEGFLPGYNFPRLPLSAYIPGRQSYRDEFLSRPRFLAISEFGPRAIIYHEGSRYLINKVIMPVGEDEVLTAAVKLCPKCGYLHPILDSSQGLDLCEYCQHPLDPPLRQLFRLQNVATKRRDRINCDEEERLRMGYEIKTGVRFAVHGSRPSFQTAILNGPDNESLATLTYGQAATLWRINLGWERRRNKNQIGFVLDTERGFWAKNEVAAEEDDPDPMSPKTTRVVPYVEDHRNCLLFKPAQPLDESQMASLQSVLKQAIQTCYQLEDNELATEPLPSR
;
A
#
# COMPACT_ATOMS: atom_id res chain seq x y z
N MET A 1 30.78 11.01 1.43
CA MET A 1 30.24 11.33 0.08
C MET A 1 29.43 10.19 -0.53
N ASN A 2 29.89 8.93 -0.57
CA ASN A 2 29.17 7.82 -1.21
C ASN A 2 27.74 7.56 -0.70
N LYS A 3 27.44 7.83 0.57
CA LYS A 3 26.08 7.62 1.14
C LYS A 3 25.04 8.57 0.56
N VAL A 4 25.41 9.83 0.30
CA VAL A 4 24.48 10.84 -0.26
C VAL A 4 24.15 10.50 -1.70
N VAL A 5 25.15 10.14 -2.51
CA VAL A 5 24.95 9.74 -3.91
C VAL A 5 24.07 8.49 -3.99
N ARG A 6 24.31 7.47 -3.15
CA ARG A 6 23.46 6.28 -3.09
C ARG A 6 22.03 6.59 -2.65
N SER A 7 21.85 7.45 -1.65
CA SER A 7 20.51 7.87 -1.17
C SER A 7 19.73 8.62 -2.26
N PHE A 8 20.41 9.54 -2.97
CA PHE A 8 19.83 10.26 -4.10
C PHE A 8 19.41 9.32 -5.23
N ASP A 9 20.27 8.36 -5.56
CA ASP A 9 20.00 7.38 -6.60
C ASP A 9 18.80 6.49 -6.24
N GLN A 10 18.72 6.03 -4.99
CA GLN A 10 17.59 5.27 -4.47
C GLN A 10 16.28 6.06 -4.52
N ALA A 11 16.31 7.35 -4.16
CA ALA A 11 15.14 8.21 -4.22
C ALA A 11 14.64 8.43 -5.66
N CYS A 12 15.51 8.31 -6.68
CA CYS A 12 15.08 8.38 -8.08
C CYS A 12 14.35 7.11 -8.56
N GLU A 13 14.43 6.00 -7.83
CA GLU A 13 14.01 4.70 -8.36
C GLU A 13 12.51 4.60 -8.59
N ARG A 14 11.66 5.25 -7.77
CA ARG A 14 10.21 5.26 -8.00
C ARG A 14 9.84 5.93 -9.31
N TRP A 15 10.37 7.13 -9.57
CA TRP A 15 10.12 7.85 -10.83
C TRP A 15 10.66 7.07 -12.03
N ARG A 16 11.87 6.50 -11.92
CA ARG A 16 12.44 5.63 -12.97
C ARG A 16 11.58 4.40 -13.21
N ALA A 17 11.06 3.75 -12.17
CA ALA A 17 10.20 2.59 -12.30
C ALA A 17 8.90 2.93 -13.03
N LEU A 18 8.23 4.04 -12.65
CA LEU A 18 7.04 4.54 -13.34
C LEU A 18 7.30 4.84 -14.82
N TYR A 19 8.40 5.55 -15.11
CA TYR A 19 8.78 5.89 -16.48
C TYR A 19 9.06 4.65 -17.31
N ARG A 20 9.90 3.74 -16.79
CA ARG A 20 10.24 2.49 -17.49
C ARG A 20 8.97 1.66 -17.71
N ALA A 21 8.06 1.58 -16.73
CA ALA A 21 6.81 0.83 -16.84
C ALA A 21 5.91 1.35 -17.96
N ALA A 22 5.71 2.67 -18.03
CA ALA A 22 4.96 3.30 -19.10
C ALA A 22 5.64 3.09 -20.46
N ALA A 23 6.97 3.25 -20.55
CA ALA A 23 7.71 3.01 -21.79
C ALA A 23 7.63 1.54 -22.28
N LYS A 24 7.78 0.57 -21.38
CA LYS A 24 7.64 -0.86 -21.69
C LYS A 24 6.22 -1.19 -22.14
N GLN A 25 5.21 -0.63 -21.48
CA GLN A 25 3.81 -0.78 -21.90
C GLN A 25 3.61 -0.23 -23.31
N GLN A 26 4.08 0.99 -23.59
CA GLN A 26 3.98 1.60 -24.92
C GLN A 26 4.60 0.70 -26.00
N GLU A 27 5.81 0.19 -25.76
CA GLU A 27 6.53 -0.68 -26.70
C GLU A 27 5.76 -1.99 -26.96
N LEU A 28 5.32 -2.66 -25.90
CA LEU A 28 4.57 -3.91 -25.99
C LEU A 28 3.27 -3.73 -26.79
N GLN A 29 2.51 -2.67 -26.49
CA GLN A 29 1.26 -2.42 -27.22
C GLN A 29 1.53 -2.04 -28.68
N ASN A 30 2.61 -1.32 -28.97
CA ASN A 30 3.00 -1.00 -30.34
C ASN A 30 3.35 -2.26 -31.17
N LYS A 31 3.94 -3.29 -30.56
CA LYS A 31 4.18 -4.60 -31.21
C LYS A 31 2.85 -5.26 -31.61
N ILE A 32 1.87 -5.30 -30.71
CA ILE A 32 0.53 -5.86 -30.99
C ILE A 32 -0.18 -5.09 -32.10
N ILE A 33 -0.08 -3.76 -32.11
CA ILE A 33 -0.71 -2.92 -33.16
C ILE A 33 -0.13 -3.23 -34.55
N ARG A 34 1.18 -3.51 -34.62
CA ARG A 34 1.90 -3.79 -35.87
C ARG A 34 1.76 -5.25 -36.33
N ASP A 35 1.38 -6.16 -35.44
CA ASP A 35 1.19 -7.57 -35.77
C ASP A 35 0.02 -7.75 -36.77
N ALA A 36 0.30 -8.30 -37.94
CA ALA A 36 -0.71 -8.54 -38.96
C ALA A 36 -1.74 -9.60 -38.52
N SER A 37 -1.33 -10.56 -37.69
CA SER A 37 -2.15 -11.68 -37.22
C SER A 37 -3.08 -11.32 -36.05
N ALA A 38 -2.79 -10.23 -35.33
CA ALA A 38 -3.61 -9.77 -34.22
C ALA A 38 -5.01 -9.33 -34.68
N SER A 39 -6.03 -9.68 -33.89
CA SER A 39 -7.42 -9.38 -34.18
C SER A 39 -7.70 -7.87 -34.19
N ALA A 40 -8.79 -7.45 -34.82
CA ALA A 40 -9.22 -6.05 -34.80
C ALA A 40 -9.51 -5.56 -33.37
N GLU A 41 -9.97 -6.45 -32.49
CA GLU A 41 -10.24 -6.15 -31.09
C GLU A 41 -8.94 -5.93 -30.30
N ASP A 42 -7.98 -6.85 -30.43
CA ASP A 42 -6.65 -6.72 -29.80
C ASP A 42 -5.96 -5.43 -30.24
N LYS A 43 -6.06 -5.08 -31.53
CA LYS A 43 -5.50 -3.83 -32.06
C LYS A 43 -6.20 -2.59 -31.50
N ARG A 44 -7.52 -2.61 -31.33
CA ARG A 44 -8.25 -1.49 -30.69
C ARG A 44 -7.84 -1.34 -29.23
N GLN A 45 -7.74 -2.44 -28.51
CA GLN A 45 -7.34 -2.44 -27.11
C GLN A 45 -5.89 -1.98 -26.93
N ALA A 46 -4.97 -2.48 -27.75
CA ALA A 46 -3.56 -2.08 -27.72
C ALA A 46 -3.40 -0.58 -28.02
N LYS A 47 -4.17 -0.03 -28.97
CA LYS A 47 -4.21 1.42 -29.21
C LYS A 47 -4.63 2.22 -27.97
N ARG A 48 -5.65 1.74 -27.23
CA ARG A 48 -6.10 2.39 -25.98
C ARG A 48 -5.01 2.37 -24.91
N LEU A 49 -4.44 1.19 -24.66
CA LEU A 49 -3.38 1.00 -23.65
C LEU A 49 -2.07 1.73 -23.99
N ARG A 50 -1.77 1.90 -25.29
CA ARG A 50 -0.64 2.70 -25.75
C ARG A 50 -0.85 4.19 -25.48
N ARG A 51 -2.05 4.72 -25.75
CA ARG A 51 -2.39 6.11 -25.45
C ARG A 51 -2.30 6.42 -23.96
N GLU A 52 -2.77 5.50 -23.11
CA GLU A 52 -2.63 5.62 -21.66
C GLU A 52 -1.15 5.66 -21.22
N ALA A 53 -0.32 4.80 -21.79
CA ALA A 53 1.11 4.81 -21.51
C ALA A 53 1.81 6.09 -21.99
N GLU A 54 1.43 6.60 -23.17
CA GLU A 54 1.91 7.88 -23.70
C GLU A 54 1.53 9.05 -22.78
N ALA A 55 0.28 9.09 -22.29
CA ALA A 55 -0.17 10.08 -21.32
C ALA A 55 0.61 10.02 -20.00
N GLN A 56 0.86 8.83 -19.46
CA GLN A 56 1.69 8.67 -18.27
C GLN A 56 3.12 9.18 -18.48
N LEU A 57 3.73 8.87 -19.64
CA LEU A 57 5.06 9.38 -19.98
C LEU A 57 5.07 10.91 -20.07
N GLU A 58 4.04 11.51 -20.69
CA GLU A 58 3.90 12.95 -20.76
C GLU A 58 3.84 13.58 -19.36
N LEU A 59 3.00 13.05 -18.46
CA LEU A 59 2.91 13.55 -17.07
C LEU A 59 4.22 13.44 -16.29
N LEU A 60 4.99 12.38 -16.52
CA LEU A 60 6.27 12.14 -15.85
C LEU A 60 7.40 13.02 -16.38
N ILE A 61 7.24 13.64 -17.55
CA ILE A 61 8.23 14.53 -18.17
C ILE A 61 7.74 16.00 -18.13
N GLU A 62 6.44 16.23 -17.93
CA GLU A 62 5.84 17.55 -18.06
C GLU A 62 6.43 18.57 -17.09
N SER A 63 7.10 19.57 -17.65
CA SER A 63 7.76 20.65 -16.92
C SER A 63 6.94 21.94 -16.85
N ARG A 64 5.69 21.95 -17.32
CA ARG A 64 4.89 23.18 -17.48
C ARG A 64 3.95 23.45 -16.29
N ASN A 65 3.43 22.41 -15.64
CA ASN A 65 2.53 22.50 -14.47
C ASN A 65 3.18 21.96 -13.18
N ILE A 66 4.45 22.29 -12.99
CA ILE A 66 5.31 21.73 -11.95
C ILE A 66 4.71 21.92 -10.54
N MET A 67 4.15 23.08 -10.21
CA MET A 67 3.75 23.38 -8.82
C MET A 67 2.61 22.51 -8.28
N GLN A 68 1.78 21.94 -9.15
CA GLN A 68 0.69 21.04 -8.76
C GLN A 68 1.06 19.57 -8.94
N SER A 69 2.06 19.25 -9.75
CA SER A 69 2.51 17.88 -9.97
C SER A 69 3.25 17.31 -8.76
N ASP A 70 2.92 16.07 -8.42
CA ASP A 70 3.66 15.29 -7.42
C ASP A 70 5.08 14.93 -7.88
N PHE A 71 5.39 15.13 -9.16
CA PHE A 71 6.72 14.97 -9.75
C PHE A 71 7.52 16.28 -9.82
N TYR A 72 7.06 17.34 -9.16
CA TYR A 72 7.95 18.47 -8.88
C TYR A 72 9.15 17.99 -8.08
N SER A 73 10.37 18.17 -8.60
CA SER A 73 11.61 17.64 -8.02
C SER A 73 11.72 17.86 -6.51
N TYR A 74 11.43 19.07 -6.01
CA TYR A 74 11.48 19.34 -4.57
C TYR A 74 10.44 18.54 -3.77
N ARG A 75 9.17 18.51 -4.21
CA ARG A 75 8.10 17.75 -3.55
C ARG A 75 8.38 16.25 -3.61
N TYR A 76 8.79 15.77 -4.77
CA TYR A 76 9.15 14.37 -5.00
C TYR A 76 10.28 13.93 -4.07
N PHE A 77 11.43 14.61 -4.07
CA PHE A 77 12.56 14.20 -3.24
C PHE A 77 12.33 14.38 -1.73
N ALA A 78 11.47 15.33 -1.33
CA ALA A 78 11.01 15.41 0.06
C ALA A 78 10.10 14.23 0.42
N SER A 79 9.20 13.82 -0.49
CA SER A 79 8.34 12.65 -0.31
C SER A 79 9.14 11.35 -0.26
N GLU A 80 10.20 11.22 -1.05
CA GLU A 80 11.10 10.07 -1.03
C GLU A 80 12.07 10.06 0.17
N GLY A 81 12.01 11.08 1.05
CA GLY A 81 12.86 11.16 2.25
C GLY A 81 14.32 11.54 1.97
N PHE A 82 14.64 12.02 0.76
CA PHE A 82 15.98 12.49 0.41
C PHE A 82 16.24 13.92 0.90
N LEU A 83 15.26 14.81 0.76
CA LEU A 83 15.34 16.19 1.27
C LEU A 83 14.71 16.26 2.68
N PRO A 84 15.24 17.12 3.58
CA PRO A 84 14.65 17.35 4.89
C PRO A 84 13.28 18.00 4.74
N GLY A 85 12.22 17.20 4.83
CA GLY A 85 10.85 17.64 4.75
C GLY A 85 10.28 17.85 6.15
N TYR A 86 10.21 19.10 6.60
CA TYR A 86 9.48 19.44 7.82
C TYR A 86 7.95 19.37 7.68
N ASN A 87 7.41 19.01 6.51
CA ASN A 87 5.95 18.85 6.34
C ASN A 87 5.49 18.07 5.09
N PHE A 88 6.29 17.13 4.56
CA PHE A 88 5.91 16.41 3.33
C PHE A 88 5.46 14.97 3.62
N PRO A 89 4.35 14.49 3.03
CA PRO A 89 3.93 13.10 3.16
C PRO A 89 5.04 12.17 2.66
N ARG A 90 5.53 11.28 3.53
CA ARG A 90 6.50 10.25 3.17
C ARG A 90 5.93 9.30 2.12
N LEU A 91 6.80 8.89 1.19
CA LEU A 91 6.66 7.94 0.09
C LEU A 91 5.21 7.60 -0.27
N PRO A 92 4.54 8.41 -1.11
CA PRO A 92 3.14 8.18 -1.45
C PRO A 92 2.94 6.93 -2.30
N LEU A 93 1.75 6.34 -2.19
CA LEU A 93 1.19 5.47 -3.23
C LEU A 93 0.46 6.39 -4.21
N SER A 94 0.70 6.23 -5.51
CA SER A 94 0.05 7.05 -6.54
C SER A 94 -0.93 6.23 -7.36
N ALA A 95 -2.08 6.83 -7.69
CA ALA A 95 -3.09 6.28 -8.59
C ALA A 95 -3.15 7.12 -9.87
N TYR A 96 -2.98 6.50 -11.03
CA TYR A 96 -3.21 7.14 -12.33
C TYR A 96 -4.72 7.27 -12.59
N ILE A 97 -5.17 8.50 -12.79
CA ILE A 97 -6.56 8.85 -13.11
C ILE A 97 -6.61 9.37 -14.54
N PRO A 98 -7.30 8.65 -15.45
CA PRO A 98 -7.47 9.14 -16.81
C PRO A 98 -8.43 10.35 -16.82
N GLY A 99 -8.03 11.41 -17.52
CA GLY A 99 -8.74 12.67 -17.65
C GLY A 99 -9.99 12.60 -18.53
N ARG A 100 -10.77 13.69 -18.52
CA ARG A 100 -11.96 13.89 -19.37
C ARG A 100 -11.65 14.88 -20.49
N GLN A 101 -12.51 15.00 -21.50
CA GLN A 101 -12.43 16.04 -22.55
C GLN A 101 -12.10 17.48 -22.06
N SER A 102 -12.33 17.82 -20.79
CA SER A 102 -11.99 19.12 -20.18
C SER A 102 -10.97 19.05 -19.03
N TYR A 103 -10.59 17.86 -18.57
CA TYR A 103 -9.69 17.64 -17.42
C TYR A 103 -8.52 16.76 -17.83
N ARG A 104 -7.30 17.09 -17.40
CA ARG A 104 -6.10 16.36 -17.82
C ARG A 104 -5.97 15.03 -17.09
N ASP A 105 -5.24 14.10 -17.68
CA ASP A 105 -4.76 12.92 -16.95
C ASP A 105 -3.94 13.38 -15.74
N GLU A 106 -4.03 12.68 -14.62
CA GLU A 106 -3.27 13.04 -13.42
C GLU A 106 -2.88 11.83 -12.56
N PHE A 107 -1.94 12.07 -11.62
CA PHE A 107 -1.62 11.13 -10.56
C PHE A 107 -2.14 11.66 -9.23
N LEU A 108 -3.03 10.91 -8.60
CA LEU A 108 -3.50 11.17 -7.24
C LEU A 108 -2.60 10.46 -6.23
N SER A 109 -1.94 11.22 -5.35
CA SER A 109 -1.10 10.65 -4.29
C SER A 109 -1.78 10.60 -2.93
N ARG A 110 -1.53 9.50 -2.21
CA ARG A 110 -1.98 9.27 -0.83
C ARG A 110 -0.85 8.70 0.03
N PRO A 111 -0.79 9.03 1.34
CA PRO A 111 0.10 8.34 2.27
C PRO A 111 -0.14 6.83 2.23
N ARG A 112 0.93 6.02 2.16
CA ARG A 112 0.86 4.55 1.99
C ARG A 112 -0.16 3.86 2.89
N PHE A 113 -0.19 4.19 4.17
CA PHE A 113 -1.10 3.56 5.13
C PHE A 113 -2.56 3.87 4.88
N LEU A 114 -2.90 5.05 4.36
CA LEU A 114 -4.27 5.34 3.92
C LEU A 114 -4.55 4.71 2.56
N ALA A 115 -3.56 4.76 1.67
CA ALA A 115 -3.67 4.26 0.32
C ALA A 115 -3.93 2.75 0.24
N ILE A 116 -3.44 1.92 1.16
CA ILE A 116 -3.74 0.47 1.12
C ILE A 116 -5.24 0.17 1.26
N SER A 117 -6.00 1.05 1.94
CA SER A 117 -7.46 0.98 2.01
C SER A 117 -8.18 1.69 0.86
N GLU A 118 -7.65 2.81 0.36
CA GLU A 118 -8.30 3.60 -0.71
C GLU A 118 -7.98 3.09 -2.12
N PHE A 119 -6.73 2.68 -2.32
CA PHE A 119 -6.15 2.25 -3.61
C PHE A 119 -5.99 0.72 -3.67
N GLY A 120 -6.73 0.00 -2.80
CA GLY A 120 -6.74 -1.44 -2.78
C GLY A 120 -7.34 -2.05 -4.05
N PRO A 121 -7.19 -3.38 -4.25
CA PRO A 121 -7.69 -4.05 -5.44
C PRO A 121 -9.19 -3.81 -5.61
N ARG A 122 -9.56 -3.20 -6.73
CA ARG A 122 -10.96 -2.98 -7.13
C ARG A 122 -11.72 -2.02 -6.21
N ALA A 123 -11.01 -1.21 -5.42
CA ALA A 123 -11.60 -0.08 -4.72
C ALA A 123 -12.14 0.97 -5.71
N ILE A 124 -13.10 1.79 -5.27
CA ILE A 124 -13.60 2.93 -6.03
C ILE A 124 -13.06 4.22 -5.41
N ILE A 125 -12.50 5.08 -6.27
CA ILE A 125 -12.10 6.44 -5.94
C ILE A 125 -13.13 7.40 -6.54
N TYR A 126 -13.55 8.37 -5.74
CA TYR A 126 -14.33 9.52 -6.20
C TYR A 126 -13.39 10.69 -6.43
N HIS A 127 -13.33 11.18 -7.67
CA HIS A 127 -12.44 12.27 -8.03
C HIS A 127 -13.12 13.13 -9.12
N GLU A 128 -13.13 14.45 -8.91
CA GLU A 128 -13.77 15.43 -9.82
C GLU A 128 -15.21 15.06 -10.23
N GLY A 129 -16.01 14.57 -9.29
CA GLY A 129 -17.40 14.16 -9.52
C GLY A 129 -17.57 12.89 -10.36
N SER A 130 -16.47 12.22 -10.72
CA SER A 130 -16.45 10.93 -11.42
C SER A 130 -15.99 9.81 -10.50
N ARG A 131 -16.33 8.58 -10.88
CA ARG A 131 -15.97 7.36 -10.16
C ARG A 131 -14.93 6.58 -10.96
N TYR A 132 -13.88 6.14 -10.28
CA TYR A 132 -12.77 5.43 -10.87
C TYR A 132 -12.53 4.14 -10.11
N LEU A 133 -12.49 3.02 -10.82
CA LEU A 133 -12.22 1.72 -10.25
C LEU A 133 -10.72 1.42 -10.35
N ILE A 134 -10.11 0.99 -9.25
CA ILE A 134 -8.73 0.45 -9.24
C ILE A 134 -8.73 -0.92 -9.93
N ASN A 135 -8.45 -0.95 -11.22
CA ASN A 135 -8.45 -2.20 -11.99
C ASN A 135 -7.05 -2.75 -12.24
N LYS A 136 -5.98 -1.97 -12.01
CA LYS A 136 -4.62 -2.37 -12.37
C LYS A 136 -3.56 -1.85 -11.41
N VAL A 137 -2.47 -2.60 -11.27
CA VAL A 137 -1.20 -2.16 -10.68
C VAL A 137 -0.21 -1.81 -11.79
N ILE A 138 0.57 -0.77 -11.57
CA ILE A 138 1.70 -0.42 -12.45
C ILE A 138 2.91 -1.24 -11.98
N MET A 139 3.22 -2.31 -12.73
CA MET A 139 4.32 -3.22 -12.42
C MET A 139 5.69 -2.55 -12.69
N PRO A 140 6.66 -2.64 -11.78
CA PRO A 140 8.02 -2.16 -12.04
C PRO A 140 8.67 -2.96 -13.18
N VAL A 141 9.55 -2.30 -13.95
CA VAL A 141 10.23 -2.93 -15.09
C VAL A 141 11.54 -3.58 -14.65
N GLY A 142 11.72 -4.84 -15.06
CA GLY A 142 12.92 -5.63 -14.80
C GLY A 142 12.67 -6.89 -13.98
N GLU A 143 11.45 -7.04 -13.46
CA GLU A 143 10.99 -8.24 -12.77
C GLU A 143 10.19 -9.11 -13.76
N ASP A 144 10.77 -10.23 -14.21
CA ASP A 144 10.08 -11.20 -15.08
C ASP A 144 9.00 -12.00 -14.31
N GLU A 145 9.10 -12.00 -12.98
CA GLU A 145 8.09 -12.53 -12.04
C GLU A 145 7.81 -11.49 -10.95
N VAL A 146 6.58 -11.45 -10.46
CA VAL A 146 6.20 -10.57 -9.35
C VAL A 146 7.06 -10.88 -8.13
N LEU A 147 7.90 -9.92 -7.71
CA LEU A 147 8.62 -10.08 -6.45
C LEU A 147 7.62 -10.15 -5.30
N THR A 148 7.58 -11.32 -4.65
CA THR A 148 6.75 -11.52 -3.47
C THR A 148 7.60 -11.76 -2.25
N ALA A 149 7.17 -11.18 -1.13
CA ALA A 149 7.75 -11.40 0.17
C ALA A 149 6.98 -12.49 0.93
N ALA A 150 7.59 -12.98 2.00
CA ALA A 150 6.93 -13.79 3.01
C ALA A 150 7.18 -13.19 4.40
N VAL A 151 6.20 -13.34 5.30
CA VAL A 151 6.27 -12.77 6.64
C VAL A 151 5.53 -13.63 7.64
N LYS A 152 6.06 -13.70 8.88
CA LYS A 152 5.29 -14.17 10.04
C LYS A 152 4.85 -12.97 10.87
N LEU A 153 3.59 -12.94 11.24
CA LEU A 153 3.05 -12.00 12.23
C LEU A 153 2.79 -12.75 13.52
N CYS A 154 3.26 -12.22 14.65
CA CYS A 154 3.00 -12.85 15.93
C CYS A 154 1.50 -12.73 16.30
N PRO A 155 0.78 -13.85 16.51
CA PRO A 155 -0.65 -13.82 16.81
C PRO A 155 -0.98 -13.28 18.20
N LYS A 156 0.04 -13.07 19.05
CA LYS A 156 -0.12 -12.53 20.41
C LYS A 156 0.17 -11.03 20.52
N CYS A 157 1.09 -10.49 19.72
CA CYS A 157 1.56 -9.11 19.89
C CYS A 157 1.70 -8.30 18.60
N GLY A 158 1.49 -8.90 17.43
CA GLY A 158 1.55 -8.22 16.14
C GLY A 158 2.97 -7.90 15.65
N TYR A 159 4.00 -8.43 16.32
CA TYR A 159 5.38 -8.25 15.89
C TYR A 159 5.63 -8.92 14.55
N LEU A 160 6.34 -8.23 13.68
CA LEU A 160 6.57 -8.57 12.28
C LEU A 160 7.94 -9.24 12.10
N HIS A 161 7.95 -10.40 11.43
CA HIS A 161 9.15 -11.17 11.10
C HIS A 161 9.23 -11.40 9.59
N PRO A 162 9.87 -10.49 8.83
CA PRO A 162 10.15 -10.69 7.41
C PRO A 162 11.01 -11.95 7.22
N ILE A 163 10.66 -12.75 6.21
CA ILE A 163 11.41 -13.94 5.83
C ILE A 163 12.23 -13.58 4.59
N LEU A 164 13.55 -13.50 4.77
CA LEU A 164 14.48 -13.06 3.73
C LEU A 164 14.98 -14.21 2.83
N ASP A 165 14.88 -15.45 3.29
CA ASP A 165 15.39 -16.65 2.61
C ASP A 165 14.28 -17.69 2.38
N SER A 166 14.56 -18.77 1.66
CA SER A 166 13.61 -19.89 1.44
C SER A 166 13.29 -20.72 2.71
N SER A 167 13.69 -20.26 3.89
CA SER A 167 13.42 -20.92 5.17
C SER A 167 11.94 -20.78 5.59
N GLN A 168 11.54 -21.52 6.63
CA GLN A 168 10.21 -21.36 7.23
C GLN A 168 10.10 -20.12 8.14
N GLY A 169 11.16 -19.32 8.29
CA GLY A 169 11.24 -18.25 9.28
C GLY A 169 11.43 -18.78 10.71
N LEU A 170 11.28 -17.91 11.70
CA LEU A 170 11.43 -18.24 13.11
C LEU A 170 10.21 -19.00 13.66
N ASP A 171 10.42 -19.82 14.69
CA ASP A 171 9.33 -20.53 15.39
C ASP A 171 8.76 -19.73 16.55
N LEU A 172 9.59 -18.90 17.19
CA LEU A 172 9.21 -18.05 18.32
C LEU A 172 9.33 -16.57 17.94
N CYS A 173 8.41 -15.77 18.46
CA CYS A 173 8.46 -14.32 18.31
C CYS A 173 9.68 -13.73 19.04
N GLU A 174 10.55 -13.03 18.32
CA GLU A 174 11.73 -12.34 18.89
C GLU A 174 11.36 -11.33 19.99
N TYR A 175 10.14 -10.78 19.96
CA TYR A 175 9.69 -9.79 20.94
C TYR A 175 9.05 -10.41 22.19
N CYS A 176 8.05 -11.27 22.04
CA CYS A 176 7.27 -11.80 23.17
C CYS A 176 7.44 -13.30 23.43
N GLN A 177 8.29 -13.98 22.65
CA GLN A 177 8.61 -15.41 22.73
C GLN A 177 7.41 -16.37 22.54
N HIS A 178 6.28 -15.85 22.06
CA HIS A 178 5.13 -16.69 21.72
C HIS A 178 5.38 -17.47 20.41
N PRO A 179 4.89 -18.71 20.29
CA PRO A 179 4.92 -19.46 19.03
C PRO A 179 4.31 -18.65 17.88
N LEU A 180 4.97 -18.71 16.71
CA LEU A 180 4.52 -18.04 15.51
C LEU A 180 3.69 -18.96 14.63
N ASP A 181 2.63 -18.39 14.05
CA ASP A 181 1.81 -19.07 13.05
C ASP A 181 2.59 -19.33 11.74
N PRO A 182 2.06 -20.17 10.85
CA PRO A 182 2.60 -20.34 9.51
C PRO A 182 2.76 -18.99 8.76
N PRO A 183 3.77 -18.86 7.89
CA PRO A 183 4.04 -17.60 7.21
C PRO A 183 2.93 -17.23 6.23
N LEU A 184 2.59 -15.94 6.22
CA LEU A 184 1.90 -15.33 5.09
C LEU A 184 2.90 -15.26 3.92
N ARG A 185 2.46 -15.75 2.75
CA ARG A 185 3.28 -15.82 1.53
C ARG A 185 2.64 -15.01 0.43
N GLN A 186 3.36 -14.85 -0.68
CA GLN A 186 2.89 -14.12 -1.85
C GLN A 186 2.53 -12.66 -1.52
N LEU A 187 3.26 -12.05 -0.57
CA LEU A 187 3.04 -10.65 -0.23
C LEU A 187 3.56 -9.76 -1.34
N PHE A 188 2.68 -8.97 -1.93
CA PHE A 188 2.99 -8.10 -3.03
C PHE A 188 3.04 -6.65 -2.57
N ARG A 189 4.17 -5.97 -2.78
CA ARG A 189 4.35 -4.59 -2.34
C ARG A 189 3.59 -3.64 -3.26
N LEU A 190 2.48 -3.07 -2.77
CA LEU A 190 1.67 -2.14 -3.55
C LEU A 190 2.34 -0.76 -3.59
N GLN A 191 2.64 -0.28 -4.79
CA GLN A 191 3.36 0.99 -5.01
C GLN A 191 2.58 2.00 -5.83
N ASN A 192 2.11 1.61 -7.02
CA ASN A 192 1.39 2.50 -7.91
C ASN A 192 0.26 1.72 -8.60
N VAL A 193 -0.89 2.37 -8.75
CA VAL A 193 -2.07 1.75 -9.37
C VAL A 193 -2.56 2.59 -10.54
N ALA A 194 -3.34 1.97 -11.41
CA ALA A 194 -4.05 2.63 -12.49
C ALA A 194 -5.55 2.36 -12.37
N THR A 195 -6.33 3.31 -12.86
CA THR A 195 -7.78 3.28 -12.72
C THR A 195 -8.50 3.27 -14.05
N LYS A 196 -9.74 2.77 -14.02
CA LYS A 196 -10.68 2.82 -15.13
C LYS A 196 -11.94 3.56 -14.69
N ARG A 197 -12.37 4.53 -15.50
CA ARG A 197 -13.60 5.28 -15.26
C ARG A 197 -14.82 4.35 -15.28
N ARG A 198 -15.75 4.58 -14.35
CA ARG A 198 -17.02 3.87 -14.21
C ARG A 198 -18.18 4.87 -14.19
N ASP A 199 -19.02 4.79 -15.22
CA ASP A 199 -20.18 5.70 -15.38
C ASP A 199 -21.45 5.20 -14.69
N ARG A 200 -21.56 3.88 -14.49
CA ARG A 200 -22.67 3.23 -13.80
C ARG A 200 -22.11 2.27 -12.77
N ILE A 201 -22.55 2.42 -11.54
CA ILE A 201 -22.38 1.45 -10.46
C ILE A 201 -23.76 1.39 -9.84
N ASN A 202 -24.38 0.21 -9.83
CA ASN A 202 -25.68 0.10 -9.19
C ASN A 202 -25.52 0.31 -7.66
N CYS A 203 -26.57 0.73 -6.95
CA CYS A 203 -26.46 1.00 -5.51
C CYS A 203 -25.96 -0.22 -4.72
N ASP A 204 -26.32 -1.44 -5.13
CA ASP A 204 -25.89 -2.69 -4.50
C ASP A 204 -24.40 -2.98 -4.71
N GLU A 205 -23.84 -2.66 -5.88
CA GLU A 205 -22.42 -2.73 -6.19
C GLU A 205 -21.65 -1.68 -5.39
N GLU A 206 -22.22 -0.49 -5.24
CA GLU A 206 -21.62 0.58 -4.44
C GLU A 206 -21.59 0.20 -2.95
N GLU A 207 -22.67 -0.35 -2.40
CA GLU A 207 -22.71 -0.84 -1.01
C GLU A 207 -21.80 -2.06 -0.80
N ARG A 208 -21.67 -2.93 -1.80
CA ARG A 208 -20.73 -4.08 -1.78
C ARG A 208 -19.26 -3.66 -1.92
N LEU A 209 -18.96 -2.62 -2.70
CA LEU A 209 -17.60 -2.08 -2.86
C LEU A 209 -17.21 -1.16 -1.69
N ARG A 210 -18.19 -0.63 -0.94
CA ARG A 210 -17.97 -0.01 0.38
C ARG A 210 -17.59 -1.00 1.46
N MET A 211 -17.66 -2.30 1.20
CA MET A 211 -17.11 -3.30 2.13
C MET A 211 -15.59 -3.14 2.09
N GLY A 212 -15.03 -2.46 3.10
CA GLY A 212 -13.60 -2.23 3.21
C GLY A 212 -12.78 -3.53 3.26
N TYR A 213 -11.49 -3.37 3.52
CA TYR A 213 -10.56 -4.49 3.57
C TYR A 213 -10.29 -4.94 5.00
N GLU A 214 -10.07 -6.23 5.18
CA GLU A 214 -9.45 -6.76 6.39
C GLU A 214 -7.95 -6.46 6.31
N ILE A 215 -7.52 -5.40 7.01
CA ILE A 215 -6.13 -4.96 7.03
C ILE A 215 -5.51 -5.32 8.38
N LYS A 216 -4.38 -6.03 8.35
CA LYS A 216 -3.55 -6.27 9.53
C LYS A 216 -2.33 -5.35 9.54
N THR A 217 -2.04 -4.80 10.70
CA THR A 217 -0.84 -4.00 10.94
C THR A 217 0.20 -4.85 11.65
N GLY A 218 1.43 -4.79 11.19
CA GLY A 218 2.58 -5.45 11.83
C GLY A 218 3.68 -4.46 12.12
N VAL A 219 4.39 -4.66 13.24
CA VAL A 219 5.46 -3.75 13.70
C VAL A 219 6.76 -4.51 13.94
N ARG A 220 7.88 -3.93 13.52
CA ARG A 220 9.23 -4.39 13.84
C ARG A 220 10.10 -3.21 14.24
N PHE A 221 10.67 -3.26 15.43
CA PHE A 221 11.60 -2.21 15.88
C PHE A 221 12.88 -2.23 15.05
N ALA A 222 13.46 -1.04 14.82
CA ALA A 222 14.75 -0.93 14.16
C ALA A 222 15.83 -1.68 14.97
N VAL A 223 16.83 -2.24 14.29
CA VAL A 223 17.96 -2.92 14.93
C VAL A 223 19.21 -2.07 14.73
N HIS A 224 19.87 -1.70 15.82
CA HIS A 224 21.17 -1.00 15.78
C HIS A 224 22.25 -1.99 16.26
N GLY A 225 23.09 -2.43 15.33
CA GLY A 225 24.05 -3.52 15.60
C GLY A 225 23.31 -4.85 15.81
N SER A 226 23.42 -5.43 17.01
CA SER A 226 22.75 -6.68 17.39
C SER A 226 21.56 -6.49 18.33
N ARG A 227 21.19 -5.24 18.68
CA ARG A 227 20.13 -4.97 19.65
C ARG A 227 18.95 -4.23 19.01
N PRO A 228 17.70 -4.66 19.28
CA PRO A 228 16.52 -3.87 18.97
C PRO A 228 16.61 -2.49 19.64
N SER A 229 16.25 -1.46 18.89
CA SER A 229 16.32 -0.06 19.28
C SER A 229 14.97 0.41 19.78
N PHE A 230 14.64 0.02 21.01
CA PHE A 230 13.46 0.49 21.71
C PHE A 230 13.77 0.80 23.19
N GLN A 231 12.92 1.62 23.80
CA GLN A 231 12.93 1.90 25.23
C GLN A 231 11.60 1.46 25.83
N THR A 232 11.66 0.82 26.98
CA THR A 232 10.47 0.33 27.70
C THR A 232 10.32 1.08 29.01
N ALA A 233 9.10 1.51 29.29
CA ALA A 233 8.69 2.10 30.56
C ALA A 233 7.46 1.35 31.12
N ILE A 234 7.37 1.27 32.44
CA ILE A 234 6.20 0.71 33.13
C ILE A 234 5.43 1.88 33.73
N LEU A 235 4.14 1.96 33.41
CA LEU A 235 3.22 2.91 34.01
C LEU A 235 2.67 2.30 35.29
N ASN A 236 3.00 2.89 36.43
CA ASN A 236 2.50 2.49 37.73
C ASN A 236 1.36 3.40 38.18
N GLY A 237 0.39 2.83 38.87
CA GLY A 237 -0.67 3.56 39.56
C GLY A 237 -0.22 4.10 40.92
N PRO A 238 -1.14 4.74 41.66
CA PRO A 238 -0.86 5.36 42.96
C PRO A 238 -0.29 4.39 44.00
N ASP A 239 -0.68 3.11 43.94
CA ASP A 239 -0.26 2.07 44.88
C ASP A 239 0.93 1.24 44.34
N ASN A 240 1.65 1.80 43.35
CA ASN A 240 2.78 1.17 42.66
C ASN A 240 2.42 -0.13 41.90
N GLU A 241 1.14 -0.33 41.60
CA GLU A 241 0.64 -1.39 40.75
C GLU A 241 0.90 -1.09 39.27
N SER A 242 1.41 -2.05 38.51
CA SER A 242 1.67 -1.87 37.07
C SER A 242 0.34 -1.81 36.31
N LEU A 243 0.05 -0.65 35.71
CA LEU A 243 -1.15 -0.42 34.89
C LEU A 243 -0.89 -0.78 33.42
N ALA A 244 0.29 -0.46 32.90
CA ALA A 244 0.64 -0.73 31.51
C ALA A 244 2.16 -0.77 31.27
N THR A 245 2.57 -1.41 30.19
CA THR A 245 3.92 -1.34 29.65
C THR A 245 3.90 -0.51 28.37
N LEU A 246 4.73 0.51 28.31
CA LEU A 246 4.94 1.35 27.12
C LEU A 246 6.28 0.99 26.49
N THR A 247 6.29 0.70 25.20
CA THR A 247 7.53 0.44 24.46
C THR A 247 7.62 1.37 23.27
N TYR A 248 8.56 2.30 23.32
CA TYR A 248 8.80 3.29 22.29
C TYR A 248 9.97 2.88 21.41
N GLY A 249 9.78 2.92 20.09
CA GLY A 249 10.83 2.67 19.11
C GLY A 249 10.88 3.78 18.07
N GLN A 250 12.10 4.19 17.71
CA GLN A 250 12.33 5.12 16.61
C GLN A 250 12.54 4.35 15.31
N ALA A 251 12.05 4.92 14.20
CA ALA A 251 12.20 4.36 12.86
C ALA A 251 11.80 2.86 12.76
N ALA A 252 10.78 2.44 13.51
CA ALA A 252 10.24 1.09 13.41
C ALA A 252 9.63 0.85 12.02
N THR A 253 9.82 -0.35 11.52
CA THR A 253 9.22 -0.81 10.26
C THR A 253 7.80 -1.24 10.53
N LEU A 254 6.87 -0.68 9.76
CA LEU A 254 5.44 -0.95 9.88
C LEU A 254 4.92 -1.47 8.54
N TRP A 255 4.24 -2.60 8.57
CA TRP A 255 3.56 -3.16 7.41
C TRP A 255 2.05 -3.08 7.63
N ARG A 256 1.30 -2.62 6.62
CA ARG A 256 -0.15 -2.81 6.55
C ARG A 256 -0.46 -3.76 5.42
N ILE A 257 -1.10 -4.87 5.76
CA ILE A 257 -1.29 -6.02 4.88
C ILE A 257 -2.79 -6.20 4.64
N ASN A 258 -3.21 -6.10 3.38
CA ASN A 258 -4.59 -6.29 2.96
C ASN A 258 -4.84 -7.79 2.71
N LEU A 259 -5.51 -8.44 3.66
CA LEU A 259 -5.80 -9.88 3.61
C LEU A 259 -6.94 -10.23 2.65
N GLY A 260 -7.74 -9.26 2.23
CA GLY A 260 -8.94 -9.47 1.42
C GLY A 260 -10.08 -8.58 1.85
N TRP A 261 -11.23 -8.74 1.20
CA TRP A 261 -12.47 -8.06 1.59
C TRP A 261 -12.91 -8.44 3.01
N GLU A 262 -13.42 -7.46 3.75
CA GLU A 262 -13.86 -7.63 5.15
C GLU A 262 -14.96 -8.70 5.26
N ARG A 263 -15.98 -8.66 4.40
CA ARG A 263 -17.12 -9.59 4.42
C ARG A 263 -17.00 -10.75 3.41
N ARG A 264 -15.77 -11.22 3.14
CA ARG A 264 -15.57 -12.36 2.23
C ARG A 264 -16.19 -13.66 2.76
N ARG A 265 -16.72 -14.48 1.85
CA ARG A 265 -17.36 -15.77 2.19
C ARG A 265 -16.40 -16.75 2.87
N ASN A 266 -15.16 -16.83 2.39
CA ASN A 266 -14.13 -17.71 2.94
C ASN A 266 -13.00 -16.88 3.55
N LYS A 267 -12.96 -16.78 4.88
CA LYS A 267 -11.92 -16.02 5.61
C LYS A 267 -10.51 -16.62 5.45
N ASN A 268 -10.39 -17.91 5.14
CA ASN A 268 -9.11 -18.60 4.93
C ASN A 268 -8.50 -18.32 3.55
N GLN A 269 -9.30 -17.89 2.57
CA GLN A 269 -8.78 -17.47 1.28
C GLN A 269 -8.33 -16.01 1.37
N ILE A 270 -7.03 -15.81 1.55
CA ILE A 270 -6.41 -14.48 1.62
C ILE A 270 -5.89 -14.01 0.27
N GLY A 271 -5.90 -12.70 0.05
CA GLY A 271 -5.34 -12.05 -1.13
C GLY A 271 -6.27 -12.05 -2.35
N PHE A 272 -5.75 -11.52 -3.46
CA PHE A 272 -6.46 -11.19 -4.68
C PHE A 272 -5.74 -11.78 -5.89
N VAL A 273 -6.48 -12.13 -6.94
CA VAL A 273 -5.87 -12.65 -8.17
C VAL A 273 -5.37 -11.48 -9.01
N LEU A 274 -4.09 -11.50 -9.34
CA LEU A 274 -3.37 -10.51 -10.14
C LEU A 274 -2.87 -11.17 -11.43
N ASP A 275 -3.10 -10.51 -12.56
CA ASP A 275 -2.37 -10.79 -13.80
C ASP A 275 -0.94 -10.28 -13.65
N THR A 276 0.01 -11.20 -13.57
CA THR A 276 1.42 -10.90 -13.31
C THR A 276 2.13 -10.32 -14.53
N GLU A 277 1.53 -10.43 -15.71
CA GLU A 277 2.09 -9.91 -16.96
C GLU A 277 1.61 -8.49 -17.25
N ARG A 278 0.32 -8.22 -17.05
CA ARG A 278 -0.32 -6.94 -17.40
C ARG A 278 -0.72 -6.09 -16.19
N GLY A 279 -0.67 -6.64 -14.99
CA GLY A 279 -0.95 -5.95 -13.72
C GLY A 279 -2.43 -5.80 -13.39
N PHE A 280 -3.35 -6.40 -14.16
CA PHE A 280 -4.79 -6.29 -13.91
C PHE A 280 -5.24 -7.12 -12.71
N TRP A 281 -6.13 -6.56 -11.90
CA TRP A 281 -6.82 -7.29 -10.85
C TRP A 281 -7.98 -8.07 -11.45
N ALA A 282 -8.09 -9.35 -11.10
CA ALA A 282 -9.24 -10.13 -11.51
C ALA A 282 -10.53 -9.58 -10.91
N LYS A 283 -11.64 -9.75 -11.64
CA LYS A 283 -12.99 -9.49 -11.11
C LYS A 283 -13.25 -10.38 -9.90
N ASN A 284 -14.04 -9.87 -8.97
CA ASN A 284 -14.48 -10.66 -7.81
C ASN A 284 -15.59 -11.62 -8.26
N GLU A 285 -15.60 -12.86 -7.78
CA GLU A 285 -16.63 -13.88 -8.12
C GLU A 285 -18.06 -13.43 -7.75
N VAL A 286 -18.18 -12.43 -6.86
CA VAL A 286 -19.46 -11.92 -6.34
C VAL A 286 -19.94 -10.64 -7.05
N ALA A 287 -19.11 -10.05 -7.94
CA ALA A 287 -19.46 -8.84 -8.69
C ALA A 287 -19.91 -9.21 -10.10
N ALA A 288 -21.23 -9.12 -10.34
CA ALA A 288 -21.79 -9.21 -11.69
C ALA A 288 -21.50 -7.91 -12.44
N GLU A 289 -20.28 -7.79 -12.96
CA GLU A 289 -19.90 -6.58 -13.69
C GLU A 289 -20.29 -6.68 -15.16
N GLU A 290 -21.25 -5.85 -15.58
CA GLU A 290 -21.78 -5.79 -16.96
C GLU A 290 -20.82 -5.12 -17.97
N ASP A 291 -19.64 -4.69 -17.55
CA ASP A 291 -18.66 -4.00 -18.41
C ASP A 291 -17.71 -4.97 -19.16
N ASP A 292 -17.20 -4.45 -20.30
CA ASP A 292 -16.08 -5.03 -21.06
C ASP A 292 -15.02 -5.61 -20.11
N PRO A 293 -14.67 -6.90 -20.25
CA PRO A 293 -13.73 -7.56 -19.38
C PRO A 293 -12.37 -6.84 -19.40
N ASP A 294 -11.74 -6.74 -18.23
CA ASP A 294 -10.34 -6.33 -18.18
C ASP A 294 -9.51 -7.38 -18.94
N PRO A 295 -8.56 -6.95 -19.79
CA PRO A 295 -7.89 -7.87 -20.70
C PRO A 295 -6.75 -8.61 -20.01
N MET A 296 -7.13 -9.56 -19.16
CA MET A 296 -6.23 -10.43 -18.42
C MET A 296 -5.46 -11.37 -19.36
N SER A 297 -4.20 -11.59 -19.06
CA SER A 297 -3.38 -12.67 -19.59
C SER A 297 -3.70 -13.99 -18.87
N PRO A 298 -3.31 -15.16 -19.42
CA PRO A 298 -3.43 -16.43 -18.71
C PRO A 298 -2.49 -16.54 -17.49
N LYS A 299 -1.47 -15.67 -17.38
CA LYS A 299 -0.52 -15.67 -16.26
C LYS A 299 -1.09 -14.91 -15.07
N THR A 300 -1.82 -15.62 -14.22
CA THR A 300 -2.41 -15.06 -13.01
C THR A 300 -1.88 -15.73 -11.75
N THR A 301 -1.78 -14.97 -10.66
CA THR A 301 -1.32 -15.46 -9.37
C THR A 301 -2.10 -14.76 -8.26
N ARG A 302 -2.41 -15.48 -7.18
CA ARG A 302 -3.01 -14.86 -6.00
C ARG A 302 -1.92 -14.20 -5.17
N VAL A 303 -2.11 -12.94 -4.79
CA VAL A 303 -1.14 -12.16 -4.02
C VAL A 303 -1.82 -11.42 -2.88
N VAL A 304 -1.08 -11.13 -1.82
CA VAL A 304 -1.55 -10.38 -0.65
C VAL A 304 -0.90 -8.99 -0.67
N PRO A 305 -1.63 -7.93 -1.07
CA PRO A 305 -1.06 -6.60 -1.14
C PRO A 305 -0.63 -6.09 0.24
N TYR A 306 0.54 -5.47 0.32
CA TYR A 306 0.99 -4.77 1.51
C TYR A 306 1.68 -3.45 1.17
N VAL A 307 1.69 -2.56 2.14
CA VAL A 307 2.49 -1.33 2.12
C VAL A 307 3.41 -1.30 3.32
N GLU A 308 4.55 -0.64 3.15
CA GLU A 308 5.60 -0.53 4.16
C GLU A 308 5.99 0.93 4.35
N ASP A 309 6.16 1.34 5.59
CA ASP A 309 6.72 2.64 5.95
C ASP A 309 7.52 2.54 7.26
N HIS A 310 8.37 3.54 7.53
CA HIS A 310 9.13 3.64 8.77
C HIS A 310 8.59 4.81 9.62
N ARG A 311 8.18 4.51 10.86
CA ARG A 311 7.61 5.50 11.79
C ARG A 311 8.20 5.34 13.17
N ASN A 312 8.19 6.42 13.94
CA ASN A 312 8.27 6.27 15.39
C ASN A 312 6.97 5.61 15.86
N CYS A 313 7.07 4.63 16.75
CA CYS A 313 5.90 3.93 17.26
C CYS A 313 5.98 3.78 18.78
N LEU A 314 4.82 3.86 19.42
CA LEU A 314 4.62 3.58 20.83
C LEU A 314 3.68 2.38 20.94
N LEU A 315 4.20 1.24 21.42
CA LEU A 315 3.36 0.11 21.79
C LEU A 315 2.87 0.31 23.21
N PHE A 316 1.55 0.36 23.35
CA PHE A 316 0.88 0.39 24.64
C PHE A 316 0.31 -0.99 24.94
N LYS A 317 0.77 -1.63 26.01
CA LYS A 317 0.28 -2.92 26.46
C LYS A 317 -0.33 -2.78 27.86
N PRO A 318 -1.65 -2.87 28.01
CA PRO A 318 -2.29 -2.92 29.32
C PRO A 318 -1.75 -4.10 30.16
N ALA A 319 -1.64 -3.91 31.48
CA ALA A 319 -1.25 -4.99 32.38
C ALA A 319 -2.36 -6.04 32.53
N GLN A 320 -3.62 -5.61 32.50
CA GLN A 320 -4.80 -6.47 32.46
C GLN A 320 -5.44 -6.43 31.08
N PRO A 321 -5.97 -7.56 30.57
CA PRO A 321 -6.67 -7.56 29.28
C PRO A 321 -7.88 -6.63 29.34
N LEU A 322 -7.98 -5.75 28.35
CA LEU A 322 -9.13 -4.88 28.14
C LEU A 322 -10.04 -5.50 27.06
N ASP A 323 -11.33 -5.28 27.17
CA ASP A 323 -12.25 -5.61 26.09
C ASP A 323 -12.09 -4.65 24.88
N GLU A 324 -12.74 -4.98 23.76
CA GLU A 324 -12.65 -4.21 22.52
C GLU A 324 -13.11 -2.76 22.69
N SER A 325 -14.17 -2.53 23.46
CA SER A 325 -14.74 -1.20 23.70
C SER A 325 -13.81 -0.34 24.57
N GLN A 326 -13.25 -0.93 25.62
CA GLN A 326 -12.27 -0.31 26.49
C GLN A 326 -10.99 0.03 25.72
N MET A 327 -10.49 -0.88 24.90
CA MET A 327 -9.29 -0.65 24.09
C MET A 327 -9.53 0.44 23.04
N ALA A 328 -10.66 0.41 22.33
CA ALA A 328 -11.02 1.44 21.36
C ALA A 328 -11.17 2.83 22.02
N SER A 329 -11.78 2.88 23.20
CA SER A 329 -11.90 4.11 24.00
C SER A 329 -10.54 4.65 24.41
N LEU A 330 -9.67 3.78 24.95
CA LEU A 330 -8.31 4.15 25.35
C LEU A 330 -7.48 4.64 24.16
N GLN A 331 -7.57 3.95 23.02
CA GLN A 331 -6.91 4.30 21.77
C GLN A 331 -7.33 5.71 21.31
N SER A 332 -8.64 6.00 21.32
CA SER A 332 -9.20 7.30 20.95
C SER A 332 -8.73 8.41 21.88
N VAL A 333 -8.84 8.20 23.20
CA VAL A 333 -8.45 9.18 24.22
C VAL A 333 -6.96 9.48 24.17
N LEU A 334 -6.10 8.45 24.09
CA LEU A 334 -4.64 8.65 23.98
C LEU A 334 -4.26 9.39 22.71
N LYS A 335 -4.87 9.06 21.56
CA LYS A 335 -4.64 9.77 20.31
C LYS A 335 -4.98 11.26 20.47
N GLN A 336 -6.19 11.58 20.94
CA GLN A 336 -6.65 12.95 21.11
C GLN A 336 -5.83 13.73 22.14
N ALA A 337 -5.45 13.09 23.25
CA ALA A 337 -4.63 13.72 24.29
C ALA A 337 -3.24 14.08 23.77
N ILE A 338 -2.58 13.17 23.03
CA ILE A 338 -1.27 13.44 22.41
C ILE A 338 -1.40 14.55 21.36
N GLN A 339 -2.41 14.49 20.49
CA GLN A 339 -2.66 15.53 19.49
C GLN A 339 -2.85 16.91 20.13
N THR A 340 -3.65 16.98 21.20
CA THR A 340 -3.91 18.24 21.91
C THR A 340 -2.66 18.77 22.62
N CYS A 341 -1.94 17.89 23.32
CA CYS A 341 -0.76 18.27 24.11
C CYS A 341 0.39 18.75 23.23
N TYR A 342 0.60 18.10 22.08
CA TYR A 342 1.70 18.41 21.16
C TYR A 342 1.26 19.19 19.91
N GLN A 343 -0.02 19.61 19.84
CA GLN A 343 -0.61 20.36 18.72
C GLN A 343 -0.41 19.69 17.36
N LEU A 344 -0.58 18.36 17.31
CA LEU A 344 -0.44 17.57 16.09
C LEU A 344 -1.73 17.59 15.27
N GLU A 345 -1.60 17.64 13.95
CA GLU A 345 -2.70 17.45 13.00
C GLU A 345 -3.19 15.99 12.98
N ASP A 346 -4.39 15.76 12.43
CA ASP A 346 -4.98 14.42 12.43
C ASP A 346 -4.22 13.39 11.58
N ASN A 347 -3.53 13.86 10.54
CA ASN A 347 -2.71 13.06 9.64
C ASN A 347 -1.30 12.74 10.21
N GLU A 348 -0.89 13.38 11.32
CA GLU A 348 0.45 13.21 11.91
C GLU A 348 0.51 12.03 12.89
N LEU A 349 -0.62 11.68 13.52
CA LEU A 349 -0.73 10.58 14.49
C LEU A 349 -1.82 9.58 14.09
N ALA A 350 -1.41 8.35 13.84
CA ALA A 350 -2.31 7.21 13.63
C ALA A 350 -2.25 6.24 14.82
N THR A 351 -3.34 5.51 15.02
CA THR A 351 -3.41 4.44 16.02
C THR A 351 -3.98 3.18 15.37
N GLU A 352 -3.42 2.03 15.70
CA GLU A 352 -3.80 0.74 15.12
C GLU A 352 -3.82 -0.31 16.24
N PRO A 353 -4.87 -1.14 16.33
CA PRO A 353 -4.89 -2.25 17.26
C PRO A 353 -3.94 -3.36 16.81
N LEU A 354 -3.35 -4.07 17.77
CA LEU A 354 -2.41 -5.17 17.54
C LEU A 354 -2.73 -6.32 18.52
N PRO A 355 -2.66 -7.60 18.10
CA PRO A 355 -2.35 -8.11 16.76
C PRO A 355 -3.54 -8.11 15.79
N SER A 356 -4.75 -7.97 16.31
CA SER A 356 -6.01 -7.88 15.57
C SER A 356 -6.85 -6.75 16.14
N ARG A 357 -7.93 -6.39 15.43
CA ARG A 357 -9.00 -5.55 15.98
C ARG A 357 -9.63 -6.20 17.19
#